data_AF-A0A0F9C8T0-F1
#
_entry.id   AF-A0A0F9C8T0-F1
#
_cell.length_a   1.000
_cell.length_b   1.000
_cell.length_c   1.000
_cell.angle_alpha   90.00
_cell.angle_beta   90.00
_cell.angle_gamma   90.00
#
_symmetry.space_group_name_H-M   'P 1'
#
loop_
_entity.id
_entity.type
_entity.pdbx_description
1 polymer ?
#
loop_
_entity_poly.entity_id
_entity_poly.type
_entity_poly.pdbx_seq_one_letter_code
_entity_poly.pdbx_strand_id
1 'polypeptide(L)' 'MPKEITFEAALARARRMTQRYVEKGPYQFFPLPEIVDEVHKGLAKNLIQHGHLYCP' A
#
# COMPACT_ATOMS: atom_id res chain seq x y z
N MET A 1 17.79 -14.30 4.34
CA MET A 1 16.44 -13.99 4.85
C MET A 1 16.05 -12.65 4.26
N PRO A 2 14.88 -12.49 3.61
CA PRO A 2 14.45 -11.16 3.20
C PRO A 2 14.45 -10.27 4.44
N LYS A 3 15.03 -9.06 4.35
CA LYS A 3 15.04 -8.08 5.44
C LYS A 3 13.62 -8.00 6.02
N GLU A 4 13.47 -8.24 7.32
CA GLU A 4 12.20 -8.00 8.01
C GLU A 4 11.83 -6.54 7.78
N ILE A 5 10.79 -6.33 6.95
CA ILE A 5 10.31 -5.00 6.65
C ILE A 5 9.37 -4.59 7.78
N THR A 6 9.61 -3.43 8.39
CA THR A 6 8.71 -2.91 9.41
C THR A 6 7.37 -2.54 8.78
N PHE A 7 6.31 -2.49 9.59
CA PHE A 7 5.00 -2.10 9.11
C PHE A 7 4.99 -0.69 8.50
N GLU A 8 5.71 0.26 9.10
CA GLU A 8 5.84 1.63 8.61
C GLU A 8 6.53 1.69 7.25
N ALA A 9 7.59 0.88 7.06
CA ALA A 9 8.29 0.78 5.79
C ALA A 9 7.40 0.13 4.70
N ALA A 10 6.63 -0.90 5.07
CA ALA A 10 5.66 -1.54 4.19
C ALA A 10 4.51 -0.59 3.81
N LEU A 11 3.99 0.18 4.76
CA LEU A 11 2.95 1.17 4.57
C LEU A 11 3.42 2.31 3.66
N ALA A 12 4.64 2.82 3.88
CA ALA A 12 5.24 3.81 3.00
C ALA A 12 5.41 3.28 1.57
N ARG A 13 5.73 1.99 1.41
CA ARG A 13 5.81 1.35 0.09
C ARG A 13 4.43 1.23 -0.58
N ALA A 14 3.40 0.83 0.16
CA ALA A 14 2.02 0.77 -0.32
C ALA A 14 1.55 2.14 -0.82
N ARG A 15 1.73 3.19 0.00
CA ARG A 15 1.40 4.59 -0.37
C ARG A 15 2.14 5.07 -1.61
N ARG A 16 3.45 4.80 -1.73
CA ARG A 16 4.22 5.18 -2.93
C ARG A 16 3.75 4.44 -4.18
N MET A 17 3.33 3.18 -4.04
CA MET A 17 2.81 2.41 -5.17
C MET A 17 1.53 3.05 -5.69
N THR A 18 0.51 3.21 -4.84
CA THR A 18 -0.80 3.75 -5.22
C THR A 18 -0.71 5.19 -5.72
N GLN A 19 0.12 6.03 -5.09
CA GLN A 19 0.37 7.40 -5.54
C GLN A 19 0.87 7.45 -6.99
N ARG A 20 1.77 6.53 -7.39
CA ARG A 20 2.24 6.46 -8.78
C ARG A 20 1.12 6.08 -9.77
N TYR A 21 0.13 5.29 -9.35
CA TYR A 21 -1.03 4.97 -10.19
C TYR A 21 -1.92 6.19 -10.41
N VAL A 22 -2.10 7.02 -9.39
CA VAL A 22 -2.86 8.28 -9.47
C VAL A 22 -2.12 9.32 -10.31
N GLU A 23 -0.80 9.47 -10.12
CA GLU A 23 0.00 10.46 -10.86
C GLU A 23 0.15 10.13 -12.35
N LYS A 24 0.22 8.85 -12.70
CA LYS A 24 0.50 8.42 -14.08
C LYS A 24 -0.73 7.99 -14.87
N GLY A 25 -1.84 7.72 -14.18
CA GLY A 25 -3.02 7.09 -14.75
C GLY A 25 -4.27 7.96 -14.66
N PRO A 26 -5.39 7.48 -15.22
CA PRO A 26 -6.70 8.15 -15.12
C PRO A 26 -7.38 7.91 -13.77
N TYR A 27 -6.65 7.39 -12.78
CA TYR A 27 -7.20 6.95 -11.50
C TYR A 27 -7.16 8.06 -10.47
N GLN A 28 -8.15 8.08 -9.60
CA GLN A 28 -8.17 8.94 -8.41
C GLN A 28 -8.38 8.08 -7.17
N PHE A 29 -7.92 8.58 -6.04
CA PHE A 29 -8.27 7.98 -4.76
C PHE A 29 -9.78 8.09 -4.51
N PHE A 30 -10.30 7.13 -3.76
CA PHE A 30 -11.65 7.23 -3.26
C PHE A 30 -11.78 8.48 -2.36
N PRO A 31 -12.89 9.24 -2.42
CA PRO A 31 -13.01 10.52 -1.71
C PRO A 31 -12.88 10.46 -0.18
N LEU A 32 -13.08 9.28 0.43
CA LEU A 32 -12.92 9.07 1.87
C LEU A 32 -11.49 8.60 2.20
N PRO A 33 -10.61 9.48 2.72
CA PRO A 33 -9.20 9.16 2.95
C PRO A 33 -8.99 8.04 3.98
N GLU A 34 -9.90 7.87 4.93
CA GLU A 34 -9.88 6.79 5.91
C GLU A 34 -10.01 5.41 5.26
N ILE A 35 -10.84 5.27 4.23
CA ILE A 35 -10.99 4.01 3.47
C ILE A 35 -9.71 3.73 2.69
N VAL A 36 -9.12 4.77 2.09
CA VAL A 36 -7.86 4.66 1.35
C VAL A 36 -6.72 4.23 2.28
N ASP A 37 -6.67 4.75 3.51
CA ASP A 37 -5.67 4.36 4.50
C ASP A 37 -5.83 2.91 4.97
N GLU A 38 -7.06 2.42 5.16
CA GLU A 38 -7.30 1.00 5.47
C GLU A 38 -6.84 0.06 4.35
N VAL A 39 -7.07 0.43 3.09
CA VAL A 39 -6.52 -0.33 1.94
C VAL A 39 -5.00 -0.32 1.95
N HIS A 40 -4.36 0.83 2.22
CA HIS A 40 -2.90 0.89 2.34
C HIS A 40 -2.35 0.03 3.47
N LYS A 41 -3.03 -0.01 4.63
CA LYS A 41 -2.67 -0.89 5.76
C LYS A 41 -2.82 -2.35 5.38
N GLY A 42 -3.88 -2.73 4.68
CA GLY A 42 -4.10 -4.08 4.17
C GLY A 42 -2.98 -4.53 3.21
N LEU A 43 -2.66 -3.68 2.23
CA LEU A 43 -1.54 -3.90 1.31
C LEU A 43 -0.22 -4.09 2.09
N ALA A 44 0.05 -3.24 3.08
CA ALA A 44 1.25 -3.34 3.91
C ALA A 44 1.32 -4.66 4.70
N LYS A 45 0.21 -5.13 5.28
CA LYS A 45 0.13 -6.44 5.95
C LYS A 45 0.48 -7.57 4.99
N ASN A 46 -0.10 -7.56 3.79
CA ASN A 46 0.18 -8.56 2.77
C ASN A 46 1.64 -8.55 2.31
N LEU A 47 2.26 -7.37 2.22
CA LEU A 47 3.67 -7.25 1.90
C LEU A 47 4.57 -7.88 2.97
N ILE A 48 4.23 -7.72 4.26
CA ILE A 48 4.98 -8.33 5.36
C ILE A 48 4.78 -9.85 5.37
N GLN A 49 3.52 -10.31 5.22
CA GLN A 49 3.16 -11.73 5.33
C GLN A 49 3.58 -12.56 4.12
N HIS A 50 3.48 -11.98 2.92
CA HIS A 50 3.61 -12.71 1.65
C HIS A 50 4.70 -12.16 0.73
N GLY A 51 5.36 -11.06 1.08
CA GLY A 51 6.38 -10.42 0.25
C GLY A 51 5.82 -9.58 -0.91
N HIS A 52 4.51 -9.50 -1.07
CA HIS A 52 3.83 -8.80 -2.16
C HIS A 52 2.62 -7.98 -1.69
N LEU A 53 2.32 -6.89 -2.39
CA LEU A 53 1.18 -6.00 -2.12
C LEU A 53 -0.11 -6.59 -2.73
N TYR A 54 -0.53 -7.77 -2.27
CA TYR A 54 -1.78 -8.40 -2.72
C TYR A 54 -3.01 -7.61 -2.30
N CYS A 55 -4.11 -7.77 -3.06
CA CYS A 55 -5.41 -7.22 -2.68
C CYS A 55 -5.75 -7.66 -1.24
N PRO A 56 -6.00 -6.70 -0.34
CA PRO A 56 -6.39 -6.98 1.04
C PRO A 56 -7.85 -7.39 1.17
#